data_AF-A0AAQ3K9L4-F1
#
_entry.id   AF-A0AAQ3K9L4-F1
#
_cell.length_a   1.000
_cell.length_b   1.000
_cell.length_c   1.000
_cell.angle_alpha   90.00
_cell.angle_beta   90.00
_cell.angle_gamma   90.00
#
_symmetry.space_group_name_H-M   'P 1'
#
loop_
_entity.id
_entity.type
_entity.pdbx_description
1 polymer ?
#
loop_
_entity_poly.entity_id
_entity_poly.type
_entity_poly.pdbx_seq_one_letter_code
_entity_poly.pdbx_strand_id
1 'polypeptide(L)'
;MGGLRLDRTSSIELEPRTLSFSELELAREAAMYILNNKPSEEAIKIFTEGLQPVPRTRDNACLKGDSEEEEEKEEEEDNDVVLMNCLWMDQFYDLYLPQRDTVTAPF
;
A
#
# COMPACT_ATOMS: atom_id res chain seq x y z
N MET A 1 33.03 -21.81 -27.47
CA MET A 1 32.20 -21.85 -26.25
C MET A 1 32.50 -20.59 -25.45
N GLY A 2 31.77 -19.50 -25.69
CA GLY A 2 31.89 -18.27 -24.90
C GLY A 2 30.52 -17.97 -24.31
N GLY A 3 30.29 -18.40 -23.06
CA GLY A 3 29.07 -18.07 -22.33
C GLY A 3 29.13 -16.62 -21.88
N LEU A 4 28.16 -15.80 -22.27
CA LEU A 4 27.98 -14.46 -21.75
C LEU A 4 27.62 -14.57 -20.27
N ARG A 5 28.55 -14.18 -19.39
CA ARG A 5 28.27 -14.01 -17.96
C ARG A 5 27.26 -12.86 -17.82
N LEU A 6 26.03 -13.19 -17.46
CA LEU A 6 25.06 -12.20 -17.00
C LEU A 6 25.45 -11.81 -15.58
N ASP A 7 26.01 -10.62 -15.43
CA ASP A 7 26.22 -10.03 -14.11
C ASP A 7 24.84 -9.68 -13.52
N ARG A 8 24.44 -10.43 -12.49
CA ARG A 8 23.21 -10.16 -11.74
C ARG A 8 23.52 -9.00 -10.79
N THR A 9 22.92 -7.84 -11.02
CA THR A 9 22.85 -6.78 -10.02
C THR A 9 21.67 -7.08 -9.09
N SER A 10 21.85 -6.86 -7.79
CA SER A 10 20.80 -7.06 -6.79
C SER A 10 19.80 -5.91 -6.89
N SER A 11 18.50 -6.17 -7.04
CA SER A 11 17.48 -5.11 -7.15
C SER A 11 17.48 -4.13 -5.97
N ILE A 12 17.93 -4.57 -4.80
CA ILE A 12 18.04 -3.78 -3.56
C ILE A 12 18.91 -2.51 -3.70
N GLU A 13 19.86 -2.47 -4.64
CA GLU A 13 20.72 -1.30 -4.85
C GLU A 13 20.02 -0.18 -5.65
N LEU A 14 18.92 -0.51 -6.33
CA LEU A 14 18.12 0.41 -7.12
C LEU A 14 16.85 0.86 -6.38
N GLU A 15 16.52 0.22 -5.27
CA GLU A 15 15.34 0.56 -4.47
C GLU A 15 15.55 1.89 -3.73
N PRO A 16 14.51 2.74 -3.65
CA PRO A 16 14.57 3.93 -2.83
C PRO A 16 14.75 3.54 -1.36
N ARG A 17 15.66 4.24 -0.67
CA ARG A 17 15.93 3.98 0.74
C ARG A 17 14.68 4.26 1.57
N THR A 18 14.27 3.29 2.37
CA THR A 18 13.18 3.44 3.33
C THR A 18 13.58 4.34 4.49
N LEU A 19 12.60 4.96 5.14
CA LEU A 19 12.81 5.74 6.36
C LEU A 19 13.35 4.83 7.48
N SER A 20 14.23 5.37 8.33
CA SER A 20 14.61 4.73 9.58
C SER A 20 13.44 4.65 10.56
N PHE A 21 13.55 3.80 11.58
CA PHE A 21 12.50 3.65 12.59
C PHE A 21 12.12 4.97 13.27
N SER A 22 13.10 5.77 13.67
CA SER A 22 12.84 7.09 14.27
C SER A 22 12.16 8.06 13.32
N GLU A 23 12.50 8.03 12.03
CA GLU A 23 11.85 8.88 11.03
C GLU A 23 10.41 8.44 10.78
N LEU A 24 10.14 7.14 10.83
CA LEU A 24 8.78 6.60 10.76
C LEU A 24 7.94 7.05 11.97
N GLU A 25 8.48 6.99 13.19
CA GLU A 25 7.78 7.46 14.38
C GLU A 25 7.44 8.95 14.28
N LEU A 26 8.40 9.78 13.88
CA LEU A 26 8.18 11.21 13.67
C LEU A 26 7.15 11.49 12.58
N ALA A 27 7.21 10.78 11.45
CA ALA A 27 6.24 10.91 10.37
C ALA A 27 4.83 10.51 10.84
N ARG A 28 4.73 9.44 11.63
CA ARG A 28 3.47 8.97 12.21
C ARG A 28 2.86 10.02 13.15
N GLU A 29 3.66 10.60 14.03
CA GLU A 29 3.21 11.64 14.95
C GLU A 29 2.74 12.89 14.20
N ALA A 30 3.48 13.32 13.18
CA ALA A 30 3.10 14.44 12.33
C ALA A 30 1.79 14.16 11.57
N ALA A 31 1.62 12.96 11.03
CA ALA A 31 0.38 12.57 10.35
C ALA A 31 -0.82 12.57 11.31
N MET A 32 -0.66 12.01 12.51
CA MET A 32 -1.69 12.05 13.56
C MET A 32 -2.06 13.48 13.96
N TYR A 33 -1.06 14.37 14.07
CA TYR A 33 -1.32 15.77 14.36
C TYR A 33 -2.19 16.41 13.28
N ILE A 34 -1.92 16.16 12.00
CA ILE A 34 -2.72 16.70 10.88
C ILE A 34 -4.16 16.18 10.97
N LEU A 35 -4.35 14.87 11.13
CA LEU A 35 -5.68 14.24 11.18
C LEU A 35 -6.53 14.76 12.35
N ASN A 36 -5.90 15.05 13.49
CA ASN A 36 -6.61 15.52 14.68
C ASN A 36 -6.92 17.03 14.67
N ASN A 37 -6.16 17.82 13.91
CA ASN A 37 -6.23 19.29 13.99
C ASN A 37 -6.71 19.96 12.70
N LYS A 38 -6.87 19.21 11.61
CA LYS A 38 -7.31 19.74 10.30
C LYS A 38 -8.64 19.13 9.89
N PRO A 39 -9.50 19.88 9.17
CA PRO A 39 -10.69 19.29 8.56
C PRO A 39 -10.27 18.23 7.52
N SER A 40 -11.15 17.26 7.28
CA SER A 40 -10.89 16.12 6.39
C SER A 40 -10.44 16.55 4.99
N GLU A 41 -11.09 17.54 4.40
CA GLU A 41 -10.75 18.07 3.08
C GLU A 41 -9.32 18.61 3.00
N GLU A 42 -8.89 19.37 4.01
CA GLU A 42 -7.53 19.92 4.07
C GLU A 42 -6.51 18.81 4.33
N ALA A 43 -6.82 17.84 5.19
CA ALA A 43 -5.95 16.70 5.45
C ALA A 43 -5.75 15.86 4.18
N ILE A 44 -6.82 15.54 3.44
CA ILE A 44 -6.76 14.81 2.18
C ILE A 44 -5.85 15.56 1.20
N LYS A 45 -6.04 16.88 1.07
CA LYS A 45 -5.19 17.69 0.20
C LYS A 45 -3.72 17.56 0.59
N ILE A 46 -3.37 17.69 1.87
CA ILE A 46 -1.98 17.58 2.34
C ILE A 46 -1.38 16.20 2.00
N PHE A 47 -2.11 15.11 2.21
CA PHE A 47 -1.58 13.76 1.97
C PHE A 47 -1.52 13.37 0.48
N THR A 48 -2.28 14.04 -0.38
CA THR A 48 -2.38 13.70 -1.81
C THR A 48 -1.74 14.72 -2.73
N GLU A 49 -1.29 15.86 -2.21
CA GLU A 49 -0.64 16.91 -2.99
C GLU A 49 0.60 16.36 -3.70
N GLY A 50 0.61 16.48 -5.03
CA GLY A 50 1.73 16.03 -5.88
C GLY A 50 1.77 14.54 -6.19
N LEU A 51 0.85 13.72 -5.67
CA LEU A 51 0.75 12.31 -6.05
C LEU A 51 0.09 12.16 -7.43
N GLN A 52 0.63 11.26 -8.24
CA GLN A 52 0.01 10.85 -9.50
C GLN A 52 -0.63 9.48 -9.33
N PRO A 53 -1.89 9.28 -9.78
CA PRO A 53 -2.50 7.96 -9.78
C PRO A 53 -1.66 6.96 -10.58
N VAL A 54 -1.46 5.77 -10.02
CA VAL A 54 -0.84 4.67 -10.78
C VAL A 54 -1.81 4.28 -11.90
N PRO A 55 -1.38 4.29 -13.17
CA PRO A 55 -2.22 3.86 -14.27
C PRO A 55 -2.67 2.42 -14.01
N ARG A 56 -3.97 2.21 -13.87
CA ARG A 56 -4.51 0.85 -13.81
C ARG A 56 -4.23 0.20 -15.16
N THR A 57 -3.58 -0.97 -15.16
CA THR A 57 -3.63 -1.84 -16.34
C THR A 57 -5.10 -2.18 -16.52
N ARG A 58 -5.71 -1.75 -17.64
CA ARG A 58 -6.99 -2.31 -18.04
C ARG A 58 -6.71 -3.77 -18.31
N ASP A 59 -7.03 -4.64 -17.36
CA ASP A 59 -7.09 -6.06 -17.64
C ASP A 59 -8.18 -6.21 -18.70
N ASN A 60 -7.77 -6.47 -19.93
CA ASN A 60 -8.65 -6.71 -21.06
C ASN A 60 -9.29 -8.11 -20.95
N ALA A 61 -10.05 -8.31 -19.87
CA ALA A 61 -10.97 -9.40 -19.67
C ALA A 61 -12.11 -8.98 -18.71
N CYS A 62 -13.30 -8.81 -19.30
CA CYS A 62 -14.63 -8.77 -18.64
C CYS A 62 -14.82 -7.63 -17.60
N LEU A 63 -15.64 -6.60 -17.83
CA LEU A 63 -17.08 -6.69 -18.07
C LEU A 63 -17.50 -5.59 -19.05
N LYS A 64 -18.17 -6.02 -20.13
CA LYS A 64 -18.90 -5.13 -21.02
C LYS A 64 -20.33 -5.05 -20.45
N GLY A 65 -20.54 -4.16 -19.50
CA GLY A 65 -21.88 -3.71 -19.09
C GLY A 65 -22.08 -2.34 -19.73
N ASP A 66 -22.97 -2.28 -20.70
CA ASP A 66 -23.28 -1.06 -21.45
C ASP A 66 -23.93 -0.02 -20.52
N SER A 67 -23.58 1.24 -20.74
CA SER A 67 -24.01 2.38 -19.94
C SER A 67 -25.34 2.90 -20.49
N GLU A 68 -26.40 2.91 -19.68
CA GLU A 68 -27.54 3.82 -19.88
C GLU A 68 -27.77 4.61 -18.59
N GLU A 69 -28.02 5.90 -18.76
CA GLU A 69 -27.93 6.98 -17.77
C GLU A 69 -29.08 6.99 -16.74
N GLU A 70 -28.72 7.45 -15.53
CA GLU A 70 -29.53 8.09 -14.48
C GLU A 70 -30.64 7.31 -13.73
N GLU A 71 -30.33 6.93 -12.48
CA GLU A 71 -31.22 7.13 -11.33
C GLU A 71 -30.35 7.37 -10.07
N GLU A 72 -30.62 8.45 -9.34
CA GLU A 72 -30.04 8.70 -8.01
C GLU A 72 -30.47 7.57 -7.06
N LYS A 73 -29.52 6.72 -6.67
CA LYS A 73 -29.66 5.86 -5.49
C LYS A 73 -28.45 6.06 -4.59
N GLU A 74 -28.73 6.51 -3.38
CA GLU A 74 -27.81 6.33 -2.26
C GLU A 74 -27.67 4.81 -2.03
N GLU A 75 -26.64 4.21 -2.64
CA GLU A 75 -26.19 2.87 -2.30
C GLU A 75 -25.02 3.03 -1.32
N GLU A 76 -25.31 2.90 -0.03
CA GLU A 76 -24.31 2.43 0.93
C GLU A 76 -23.91 0.99 0.55
N GLU A 77 -22.65 0.63 0.81
CA GLU A 77 -21.98 -0.66 0.51
C GLU A 77 -21.44 -0.75 -0.93
N ASP A 78 -20.16 -0.47 -1.17
CA ASP A 78 -19.08 -1.47 -1.07
C ASP A 78 -17.83 -0.93 -0.34
N ASN A 79 -17.83 -1.06 0.99
CA ASN A 79 -16.66 -0.80 1.87
C ASN A 79 -15.92 -2.10 2.23
N ASP A 80 -16.20 -3.17 1.50
CA ASP A 80 -15.68 -4.52 1.70
C ASP A 80 -14.27 -4.69 1.12
N VAL A 81 -13.89 -3.94 0.09
CA VAL A 81 -12.51 -3.99 -0.46
C VAL A 81 -11.50 -3.34 0.49
N VAL A 82 -11.88 -2.24 1.16
CA VAL A 82 -11.02 -1.58 2.16
C VAL A 82 -10.98 -2.39 3.45
N LEU A 83 -12.12 -2.93 3.89
CA LEU A 83 -12.21 -3.78 5.08
C LEU A 83 -11.49 -5.13 4.91
N MET A 84 -11.52 -5.75 3.72
CA MET A 84 -10.76 -6.97 3.43
C MET A 84 -9.25 -6.73 3.47
N ASN A 85 -8.78 -5.55 3.06
CA ASN A 85 -7.34 -5.23 3.15
C ASN A 85 -6.90 -4.94 4.60
N CYS A 86 -7.75 -4.29 5.40
CA CYS A 86 -7.49 -4.07 6.82
C CYS A 86 -7.47 -5.39 7.62
N LEU A 87 -8.46 -6.27 7.40
CA LEU A 87 -8.55 -7.56 8.10
C LEU A 87 -7.42 -8.53 7.71
N TRP A 88 -6.93 -8.47 6.48
CA TRP A 88 -5.81 -9.30 6.02
C TRP A 88 -4.47 -8.87 6.62
N MET A 89 -4.30 -7.57 6.90
CA MET A 89 -3.16 -7.06 7.69
C MET A 89 -3.27 -7.47 9.15
N ASP A 90 -4.43 -7.33 9.80
CA ASP A 90 -4.62 -7.70 11.20
C ASP A 90 -4.34 -9.20 11.44
N GLN A 91 -4.79 -10.07 10.53
CA GLN A 91 -4.54 -11.51 10.63
C GLN A 91 -3.06 -11.89 10.44
N PHE A 92 -2.26 -11.06 9.76
CA PHE A 92 -0.84 -11.29 9.52
C PHE A 92 0.05 -10.75 10.65
N TYR A 93 -0.39 -9.67 11.32
CA TYR A 93 0.37 -9.04 12.41
C TYR A 93 0.42 -9.91 13.68
N ASP A 94 -0.63 -10.67 13.98
CA ASP A 94 -0.65 -11.63 15.11
C ASP A 94 0.31 -12.81 14.90
N LEU A 95 0.66 -13.14 13.65
CA LEU A 95 1.65 -14.17 13.31
C LEU A 95 3.10 -13.68 13.40
N TYR A 96 3.35 -12.37 13.54
CA TYR A 96 4.67 -11.75 13.33
C TYR A 96 5.26 -11.00 14.53
N LEU A 97 4.73 -11.15 15.75
CA LEU A 97 5.37 -10.64 16.97
C LEU A 97 5.52 -11.73 18.04
N PRO A 98 6.69 -11.84 18.71
CA PRO A 98 7.62 -12.94 18.43
C PRO A 98 7.88 -13.89 19.61
N GLN A 99 8.06 -15.18 19.33
CA GLN A 99 9.03 -15.99 20.10
C GLN A 99 10.38 -15.88 19.39
N ARG A 100 11.15 -14.88 19.81
CA ARG A 100 12.58 -14.83 19.54
C ARG A 100 13.22 -16.02 20.25
N ASP A 101 13.51 -17.08 19.51
CA ASP A 101 14.52 -18.06 19.92
C ASP A 101 15.22 -18.68 18.70
N THR A 102 16.48 -18.26 18.56
CA THR A 102 17.66 -18.91 17.94
C THR A 102 17.56 -19.60 16.58
N VAL A 103 18.24 -18.98 15.60
CA VAL A 103 19.22 -19.57 14.66
C VAL A 103 19.03 -21.06 14.32
N THR A 104 18.56 -21.36 13.10
CA THR A 104 19.14 -22.35 12.16
C THR A 104 18.26 -22.40 10.91
N ALA A 105 18.76 -21.90 9.78
CA ALA A 105 18.25 -22.29 8.47
C ALA A 105 19.19 -23.37 7.92
N PRO A 106 18.68 -24.55 7.51
CA PRO A 106 19.52 -25.54 6.85
C PRO A 106 19.80 -25.11 5.41
N PHE A 107 21.02 -25.39 4.95
CA PHE A 107 21.46 -25.26 3.56
C PHE A 107 20.87 -26.37 2.68
#